data_AF-A0A5E7Z5W1-F1
#
_entry.id   AF-A0A5E7Z5W1-F1
#
_cell.length_a   1.000
_cell.length_b   1.000
_cell.length_c   1.000
_cell.angle_alpha   90.00
_cell.angle_beta   90.00
_cell.angle_gamma   90.00
#
_symmetry.space_group_name_H-M   'P 1'
#
loop_
_entity.id
_entity.type
_entity.pdbx_description
1 polymer ?
#
loop_
_entity_poly.entity_id
_entity_poly.type
_entity_poly.pdbx_seq_one_letter_code
_entity_poly.pdbx_strand_id
1 'polypeptide(L)'
;MNTAVTLEQPKPLNIDFSIYTDDDQEFKKELCLLLVDNVKELHAALQESVQAGNLATFSATCHKVAVSIDMIDDHHVNTLIEKVKDAFYAQHPLLIAQYTSRLSAALLQLVIDIEAEIAMR
;
A
#
# COMPACT_ATOMS: atom_id res chain seq x y z
N MET A 1 3.72 24.86 1.30
CA MET A 1 4.71 24.25 0.39
C MET A 1 4.04 23.06 -0.24
N ASN A 2 3.77 23.09 -1.55
CA ASN A 2 3.21 21.94 -2.26
C ASN A 2 4.35 20.97 -2.54
N THR A 3 4.46 19.91 -1.73
CA THR A 3 5.29 18.76 -2.06
C THR A 3 4.57 18.02 -3.19
N ALA A 4 4.89 18.35 -4.44
CA ALA A 4 4.44 17.55 -5.57
C ALA A 4 4.98 16.13 -5.35
N VAL A 5 4.08 15.18 -5.15
CA VAL A 5 4.44 13.76 -5.12
C VAL A 5 4.83 13.40 -6.54
N THR A 6 6.12 13.24 -6.79
CA THR A 6 6.62 12.75 -8.07
C THR A 6 6.35 11.25 -8.13
N LEU A 7 5.39 10.84 -8.96
CA LEU A 7 5.15 9.45 -9.28
C LEU A 7 6.29 8.96 -10.17
N GLU A 8 6.83 7.79 -9.85
CA GLU A 8 7.93 7.16 -10.58
C GLU A 8 7.39 6.32 -11.74
N GLN A 9 8.27 5.96 -12.67
CA GLN A 9 7.95 4.98 -13.71
C GLN A 9 7.51 3.66 -13.05
N PRO A 10 6.48 2.97 -13.57
CA PRO A 10 6.02 1.73 -12.98
C PRO A 10 7.16 0.71 -12.91
N LYS A 11 7.33 0.06 -11.77
CA LYS A 11 8.30 -1.03 -11.60
C LYS A 11 7.60 -2.40 -11.64
N PRO A 12 8.28 -3.47 -12.09
CA PRO A 12 7.75 -4.83 -11.96
C PRO A 12 7.46 -5.17 -10.50
N LEU A 13 6.35 -5.87 -10.27
CA LEU A 13 6.00 -6.38 -8.95
C LEU A 13 6.90 -7.56 -8.59
N ASN A 14 7.30 -7.65 -7.31
CA ASN A 14 8.07 -8.79 -6.80
C ASN A 14 7.15 -9.96 -6.38
N ILE A 15 6.19 -10.31 -7.24
CA ILE A 15 5.20 -11.37 -6.96
C ILE A 15 5.45 -12.51 -7.93
N ASP A 16 5.63 -13.72 -7.39
CA ASP A 16 5.57 -14.93 -8.19
C ASP A 16 4.09 -15.34 -8.40
N PHE A 17 3.46 -14.77 -9.42
CA PHE A 17 2.07 -15.06 -9.76
C PHE A 17 1.81 -16.55 -10.05
N SER A 18 2.81 -17.29 -10.54
CA SER A 18 2.64 -18.71 -10.90
C SER A 18 2.24 -19.56 -9.69
N ILE A 19 2.74 -19.22 -8.50
CA ILE A 19 2.44 -19.89 -7.23
C ILE A 19 0.97 -19.69 -6.82
N TYR A 20 0.36 -18.57 -7.23
CA TYR A 20 -0.99 -18.19 -6.80
C TYR A 20 -2.05 -18.48 -7.86
N THR A 21 -1.67 -18.55 -9.13
CA THR A 21 -2.64 -18.55 -10.23
C THR A 21 -2.53 -19.76 -11.15
N ASP A 22 -1.60 -20.69 -10.92
CA ASP A 22 -1.32 -21.82 -11.82
C ASP A 22 -1.11 -21.36 -13.28
N ASP A 23 -0.45 -20.20 -13.45
CA ASP A 23 -0.22 -19.49 -14.73
C ASP A 23 -1.48 -19.04 -15.50
N ASP A 24 -2.67 -19.16 -14.89
CA ASP A 24 -3.92 -18.64 -15.46
C ASP A 24 -3.90 -17.10 -15.52
N GLN A 25 -3.99 -16.55 -16.74
CA GLN A 25 -3.91 -15.11 -16.99
C GLN A 25 -5.18 -14.36 -16.56
N GLU A 26 -6.36 -14.98 -16.65
CA GLU A 26 -7.61 -14.38 -16.18
C GLU A 26 -7.58 -14.28 -14.66
N PHE A 27 -7.17 -15.36 -13.99
CA PHE A 27 -7.06 -15.35 -12.54
C PHE A 27 -5.97 -14.40 -12.03
N LYS A 28 -4.82 -14.33 -12.72
CA LYS A 28 -3.79 -13.31 -12.43
C LYS A 28 -4.35 -11.89 -12.48
N LYS A 29 -5.15 -11.57 -13.50
CA LYS A 29 -5.76 -10.24 -13.62
C LYS A 29 -6.73 -9.95 -12.48
N GLU A 30 -7.58 -10.92 -12.12
CA GLU A 30 -8.47 -10.80 -10.97
C GLU A 30 -7.72 -10.59 -9.65
N LEU A 31 -6.63 -11.34 -9.45
CA LEU A 31 -5.76 -11.18 -8.29
C LEU A 31 -5.15 -9.78 -8.24
N CYS A 32 -4.62 -9.27 -9.36
CA CYS A 32 -4.09 -7.91 -9.42
C CYS A 32 -5.17 -6.85 -9.09
N LEU A 33 -6.40 -7.01 -9.59
CA LEU A 33 -7.51 -6.10 -9.25
C LEU A 33 -7.82 -6.13 -7.75
N LEU A 34 -7.83 -7.32 -7.15
CA LEU A 34 -8.02 -7.47 -5.70
C LEU A 34 -6.90 -6.80 -4.90
N LEU A 35 -5.64 -6.92 -5.35
CA LEU A 35 -4.50 -6.22 -4.73
C LEU A 35 -4.67 -4.70 -4.83
N VAL A 36 -5.10 -4.17 -5.98
CA VAL A 36 -5.39 -2.74 -6.15
C VAL A 36 -6.44 -2.27 -5.15
N ASP A 37 -7.54 -3.01 -5.01
CA ASP A 37 -8.62 -2.64 -4.08
C ASP A 37 -8.14 -2.66 -2.62
N ASN A 38 -7.35 -3.66 -2.24
CA ASN A 38 -6.77 -3.74 -0.89
C ASN A 38 -5.80 -2.58 -0.60
N VAL A 39 -4.98 -2.18 -1.58
CA VAL A 39 -4.05 -1.04 -1.44
C VAL A 39 -4.83 0.28 -1.35
N LYS A 40 -5.90 0.45 -2.14
CA LYS A 40 -6.78 1.62 -2.08
C LYS A 40 -7.54 1.71 -0.74
N GLU A 41 -8.01 0.58 -0.21
CA GLU A 41 -8.65 0.53 1.11
C GLU A 41 -7.65 0.91 2.22
N LEU A 42 -6.42 0.40 2.15
CA LEU A 42 -5.35 0.76 3.09
C LEU A 42 -5.02 2.25 3.03
N HIS A 43 -4.98 2.83 1.83
CA HIS A 43 -4.76 4.26 1.63
C HIS A 43 -5.89 5.10 2.23
N ALA A 44 -7.14 4.73 1.99
CA ALA A 44 -8.31 5.41 2.57
C ALA A 44 -8.28 5.34 4.11
N ALA A 45 -7.99 4.18 4.68
CA ALA A 45 -7.89 3.99 6.13
C ALA A 45 -6.75 4.83 6.75
N LEU A 46 -5.63 4.97 6.04
CA LEU A 46 -4.54 5.86 6.43
C LEU A 46 -5.03 7.32 6.48
N GLN A 47 -5.68 7.79 5.42
CA GLN A 47 -6.21 9.17 5.38
C GLN A 47 -7.22 9.44 6.50
N GLU A 48 -8.13 8.50 6.74
CA GLU A 48 -9.10 8.57 7.83
C GLU A 48 -8.41 8.64 9.20
N SER A 49 -7.41 7.79 9.44
CA SER A 49 -6.68 7.77 10.72
C SER A 49 -5.96 9.09 11.02
N VAL A 50 -5.43 9.75 9.98
CA VAL A 50 -4.80 11.07 10.09
C VAL A 50 -5.83 12.15 10.40
N GLN A 51 -6.98 12.14 9.73
CA GLN A 51 -8.05 13.12 9.95
C GLN A 51 -8.71 12.97 11.32
N ALA A 52 -8.95 11.72 11.74
CA ALA A 52 -9.55 11.39 13.03
C ALA A 52 -8.56 11.47 14.20
N GLY A 53 -7.25 11.51 13.92
CA GLY A 53 -6.20 11.41 14.94
C GLY A 53 -6.21 10.08 15.68
N ASN A 54 -6.70 9.01 15.07
CA ASN A 54 -6.88 7.70 15.68
C ASN A 54 -6.36 6.58 14.77
N LEU A 55 -5.48 5.73 15.30
CA LEU A 55 -4.84 4.62 14.59
C LEU A 55 -5.77 3.41 14.36
N ALA A 56 -6.89 3.30 15.07
CA ALA A 56 -7.71 2.08 15.13
C ALA A 56 -8.13 1.57 13.73
N THR A 57 -8.69 2.44 12.88
CA THR A 57 -9.14 2.07 11.53
C THR A 57 -7.96 1.58 10.68
N PHE A 58 -6.86 2.36 10.64
CA PHE A 58 -5.67 1.99 9.87
C PHE A 58 -5.06 0.66 10.34
N SER A 59 -4.94 0.45 11.66
CA SER A 59 -4.40 -0.81 12.20
C SER A 59 -5.27 -2.02 11.86
N ALA A 60 -6.60 -1.87 11.90
CA ALA A 60 -7.52 -2.94 11.52
C ALA A 60 -7.40 -3.27 10.01
N THR A 61 -7.32 -2.25 9.16
CA THR A 61 -7.12 -2.44 7.72
C THR A 61 -5.78 -3.09 7.41
N CYS A 62 -4.68 -2.67 8.06
CA CYS A 62 -3.38 -3.33 7.91
C CYS A 62 -3.46 -4.84 8.20
N HIS A 63 -4.19 -5.23 9.24
CA HIS A 63 -4.35 -6.65 9.59
C HIS A 63 -5.17 -7.38 8.51
N LYS A 64 -6.25 -6.77 8.02
CA LYS A 64 -7.10 -7.32 6.96
C LYS A 64 -6.32 -7.58 5.67
N VAL A 65 -5.47 -6.63 5.26
CA VAL A 65 -4.73 -6.71 4.00
C VAL A 65 -3.32 -7.31 4.15
N ALA A 66 -2.96 -7.81 5.34
CA ALA A 66 -1.60 -8.28 5.64
C ALA A 66 -1.09 -9.31 4.64
N VAL A 67 -1.94 -10.28 4.27
CA VAL A 67 -1.59 -11.30 3.27
C VAL A 67 -1.31 -10.66 1.91
N SER A 68 -2.13 -9.70 1.46
CA SER A 68 -1.90 -9.02 0.19
C SER A 68 -0.62 -8.19 0.17
N ILE A 69 -0.27 -7.55 1.30
CA ILE A 69 0.98 -6.79 1.40
C ILE A 69 2.19 -7.72 1.45
N ASP A 70 2.07 -8.87 2.12
CA ASP A 70 3.11 -9.91 2.16
C ASP A 70 3.33 -10.52 0.76
N MET A 71 2.26 -10.79 0.03
CA MET A 71 2.32 -11.27 -1.36
C MET A 71 3.08 -10.31 -2.28
N ILE A 72 2.90 -8.99 -2.09
CA ILE A 72 3.56 -7.94 -2.88
C ILE A 72 5.07 -7.86 -2.58
N ASP A 73 5.49 -8.30 -1.39
CA ASP A 73 6.88 -8.29 -0.90
C ASP A 73 7.59 -6.92 -1.04
N ASP A 74 6.84 -5.83 -0.87
CA ASP A 74 7.44 -4.48 -0.85
C ASP A 74 7.89 -4.11 0.57
N HIS A 75 9.15 -4.41 0.87
CA HIS A 75 9.79 -4.08 2.15
C HIS A 75 9.70 -2.58 2.50
N HIS A 76 9.69 -1.69 1.49
CA HIS A 76 9.58 -0.25 1.73
C HIS A 76 8.21 0.12 2.29
N VAL A 77 7.14 -0.40 1.68
CA VAL A 77 5.76 -0.23 2.15
C VAL A 77 5.59 -0.81 3.55
N ASN A 78 6.06 -2.05 3.78
CA ASN A 78 6.02 -2.70 5.10
C ASN A 78 6.70 -1.86 6.18
N THR A 79 7.90 -1.35 5.90
CA THR A 79 8.63 -0.50 6.84
C THR A 79 7.88 0.80 7.15
N LEU A 80 7.22 1.40 6.16
CA LEU A 80 6.47 2.63 6.35
C LEU A 80 5.20 2.41 7.16
N ILE A 81 4.51 1.28 6.97
CA ILE A 81 3.34 0.90 7.79
C ILE A 81 3.72 0.85 9.27
N GLU A 82 4.81 0.16 9.62
CA GLU A 82 5.27 0.06 11.01
C GLU A 82 5.68 1.42 11.57
N LYS A 83 6.41 2.24 10.79
CA LYS A 83 6.78 3.60 11.22
C LYS A 83 5.58 4.51 11.47
N VAL A 84 4.50 4.37 10.69
CA VAL A 84 3.25 5.09 10.94
C VAL A 84 2.65 4.65 12.27
N LYS A 85 2.51 3.34 12.51
CA LYS A 85 1.99 2.81 13.77
C LYS A 85 2.79 3.30 14.97
N ASP A 86 4.11 3.19 14.92
CA ASP A 86 5.02 3.66 15.97
C ASP A 86 4.84 5.15 16.25
N ALA A 87 4.72 5.97 15.21
CA ALA A 87 4.52 7.42 15.36
C ALA A 87 3.18 7.77 16.01
N PHE A 88 2.11 7.01 15.70
CA PHE A 88 0.81 7.16 16.35
C PHE A 88 0.85 6.70 17.82
N TYR A 89 1.48 5.57 18.13
CA TYR A 89 1.65 5.11 19.52
C TYR A 89 2.46 6.09 20.37
N ALA A 90 3.52 6.66 19.79
CA ALA A 90 4.34 7.69 20.42
C ALA A 90 3.67 9.07 20.47
N GLN A 91 2.50 9.23 19.83
CA GLN A 91 1.77 10.50 19.69
C GLN A 91 2.65 11.64 19.17
N HIS A 92 3.56 11.35 18.24
CA HIS A 92 4.55 12.31 17.74
C HIS A 92 4.08 12.97 16.43
N PRO A 93 3.48 14.18 16.45
CA PRO A 93 2.71 14.70 15.31
C PRO A 93 3.55 14.92 14.04
N LEU A 94 4.81 15.36 14.21
CA LEU A 94 5.72 15.55 13.08
C LEU A 94 6.08 14.23 12.38
N LEU A 95 6.25 13.13 13.14
CA LEU A 95 6.55 11.82 12.59
C LEU A 95 5.29 11.21 11.95
N ILE A 96 4.12 11.42 12.55
CA ILE A 96 2.84 11.04 11.94
C ILE A 96 2.72 11.72 10.58
N ALA A 97 2.85 13.04 10.50
CA ALA A 97 2.76 13.77 9.24
C ALA A 97 3.82 13.33 8.21
N GLN A 98 5.07 13.13 8.65
CA GLN A 98 6.16 12.68 7.77
C GLN A 98 5.91 11.28 7.22
N TYR A 99 5.60 10.30 8.06
CA TYR A 99 5.48 8.90 7.64
C TYR A 99 4.17 8.64 6.90
N THR A 100 3.06 9.29 7.27
CA THR A 100 1.79 9.17 6.56
C THR A 100 1.88 9.75 5.15
N SER A 101 2.56 10.89 4.96
CA SER A 101 2.82 11.45 3.63
C SER A 101 3.65 10.50 2.76
N ARG A 102 4.70 9.91 3.32
CA ARG A 102 5.54 8.94 2.60
C ARG A 102 4.80 7.65 2.26
N LEU A 103 4.05 7.10 3.23
CA LEU A 103 3.25 5.89 3.00
C LEU A 103 2.16 6.16 1.97
N SER A 104 1.50 7.31 2.02
CA SER A 104 0.51 7.71 1.00
C SER A 104 1.12 7.72 -0.40
N ALA A 105 2.31 8.30 -0.57
CA ALA A 105 2.98 8.29 -1.87
C ALA A 105 3.35 6.87 -2.33
N ALA A 106 3.88 6.04 -1.43
CA ALA A 106 4.24 4.66 -1.73
C ALA A 106 3.02 3.80 -2.12
N LEU A 107 1.89 3.96 -1.44
CA LEU A 107 0.65 3.24 -1.77
C LEU A 107 0.10 3.64 -3.13
N LEU A 108 0.14 4.94 -3.48
CA LEU A 108 -0.27 5.40 -4.80
C LEU A 108 0.64 4.86 -5.91
N GLN A 109 1.96 4.85 -5.68
CA GLN A 109 2.90 4.24 -6.62
C GLN A 109 2.64 2.74 -6.79
N LEU A 110 2.37 2.03 -5.70
CA LEU A 110 2.08 0.61 -5.74
C LEU A 110 0.81 0.29 -6.55
N VAL A 111 -0.23 1.12 -6.45
CA VAL A 111 -1.41 0.98 -7.33
C VAL A 111 -1.02 1.11 -8.80
N ILE A 112 -0.18 2.09 -9.14
CA ILE A 112 0.30 2.29 -10.52
C ILE A 112 1.11 1.09 -11.00
N ASP A 113 1.99 0.56 -10.15
CA ASP A 113 2.81 -0.62 -10.45
C ASP A 113 1.91 -1.85 -10.74
N ILE A 114 0.87 -2.07 -9.93
CA ILE A 114 -0.07 -3.18 -10.13
C ILE A 114 -0.92 -2.98 -11.40
N GLU A 115 -1.42 -1.76 -11.65
CA GLU A 115 -2.19 -1.45 -12.85
C GLU A 115 -1.33 -1.59 -14.12
N ALA A 116 -0.03 -1.25 -14.05
CA ALA A 116 0.90 -1.46 -15.14
C ALA A 116 1.15 -2.96 -15.42
N GLU A 117 1.24 -3.79 -14.38
CA GLU A 117 1.35 -5.25 -14.53
C GLU A 117 0.13 -5.84 -15.26
N ILE A 118 -1.07 -5.31 -15.01
CA ILE A 118 -2.29 -5.70 -15.74
C ILE A 118 -2.21 -5.27 -17.22
N ALA A 119 -1.66 -4.09 -17.52
CA ALA A 119 -1.65 -3.51 -18.87
C ALA A 119 -0.59 -4.08 -19.81
N MET A 120 0.46 -4.71 -19.28
CA MET A 120 1.57 -5.26 -20.08
C MET A 120 1.22 -6.61 -20.77
N ARG A 121 0.01 -7.15 -20.60
CA ARG A 121 -0.41 -8.46 -21.13
C ARG A 121 -1.87 -8.49 -21.57
#